data_AF-A0AAU9Y4A8-F1
#
_entry.id   AF-A0AAU9Y4A8-F1
#
_cell.length_a   1.000
_cell.length_b   1.000
_cell.length_c   1.000
_cell.angle_alpha   90.00
_cell.angle_beta   90.00
_cell.angle_gamma   90.00
#
_symmetry.space_group_name_H-M   'P 1'
#
loop_
_entity.id
_entity.type
_entity.pdbx_description
1 polymer ?
#
loop_
_entity_poly.entity_id
_entity_poly.type
_entity_poly.pdbx_seq_one_letter_code
_entity_poly.pdbx_strand_id
1 'polypeptide(L)'
;CSANRSKPKVLPAQQIQPNRFMVVATRHLSTRFFQCLKITWRRNWRLKPSRSSKIDKEVVQLKYKGNQKQYELNAKLDSIIESIETESERGEPNLPLIKKYSQEARELIRKRQKRIKIADKSKDGWQVVAEYESDELVSDSEDEKRLKKARETASRKRRQKDR
;
A
#
# COMPACT_ATOMS: atom_id res chain seq x y z
N CYS A 1 37.88 -60.37 -24.41
CA CYS A 1 37.29 -60.22 -25.75
C CYS A 1 35.93 -59.54 -25.65
N SER A 2 35.79 -58.47 -26.43
CA SER A 2 34.80 -57.41 -26.39
C SER A 2 33.32 -57.86 -26.45
N ALA A 3 32.51 -57.41 -25.49
CA ALA A 3 31.05 -57.44 -25.61
C ALA A 3 30.58 -56.14 -26.29
N ASN A 4 30.21 -56.24 -27.57
CA ASN A 4 29.63 -55.16 -28.37
C ASN A 4 28.27 -54.74 -27.79
N ARG A 5 28.17 -53.54 -27.22
CA ARG A 5 26.88 -52.87 -26.96
C ARG A 5 26.39 -52.19 -28.24
N SER A 6 25.44 -52.83 -28.90
CA SER A 6 24.67 -52.26 -30.01
C SER A 6 23.92 -51.01 -29.52
N LYS A 7 24.28 -49.84 -30.04
CA LYS A 7 23.53 -48.59 -29.80
C LYS A 7 22.15 -48.68 -30.48
N PRO A 8 21.06 -48.25 -29.83
CA PRO A 8 19.74 -48.23 -30.46
C PRO A 8 19.69 -47.15 -31.55
N LYS A 9 19.20 -47.52 -32.74
CA LYS A 9 18.91 -46.62 -33.86
C LYS A 9 17.79 -45.66 -33.46
N VAL A 10 18.08 -44.36 -33.41
CA VAL A 10 17.08 -43.31 -33.27
C VAL A 10 16.36 -43.14 -34.62
N LEU A 11 15.07 -43.45 -34.67
CA LEU A 11 14.21 -43.17 -35.83
C LEU A 11 13.93 -41.66 -35.92
N PRO A 12 13.91 -41.06 -37.12
CA PRO A 12 13.69 -39.63 -37.27
C PRO A 12 12.25 -39.24 -36.91
N ALA A 13 12.12 -38.11 -36.20
CA ALA A 13 10.85 -37.54 -35.78
C ALA A 13 9.93 -37.30 -36.98
N GLN A 14 8.76 -37.93 -36.98
CA GLN A 14 7.72 -37.61 -37.94
C GLN A 14 7.16 -36.22 -37.66
N GLN A 15 7.29 -35.34 -38.63
CA GLN A 15 6.77 -33.98 -38.61
C GLN A 15 5.24 -34.04 -38.77
N ILE A 16 4.53 -33.99 -37.64
CA ILE A 16 3.07 -33.91 -37.61
C ILE A 16 2.69 -32.52 -38.13
N GLN A 17 2.24 -32.44 -39.38
CA GLN A 17 1.59 -31.27 -39.93
C GLN A 17 0.17 -31.17 -39.33
N PRO A 18 -0.18 -30.10 -38.58
CA PRO A 18 -1.54 -29.97 -38.09
C PRO A 18 -2.51 -29.68 -39.24
N ASN A 19 -3.54 -30.53 -39.34
CA ASN A 19 -4.63 -30.42 -40.30
C ASN A 19 -5.26 -29.02 -40.33
N ARG A 20 -5.34 -28.45 -41.54
CA ARG A 20 -5.76 -27.08 -41.89
C ARG A 20 -7.28 -26.82 -41.74
N PHE A 21 -8.03 -27.67 -41.04
CA PHE A 21 -9.50 -27.59 -41.00
C PHE A 21 -10.13 -27.50 -39.60
N MET A 22 -9.32 -27.24 -38.56
CA MET A 22 -9.80 -27.04 -37.19
C MET A 22 -9.12 -25.86 -36.46
N VAL A 23 -8.87 -24.75 -37.16
CA VAL A 23 -8.25 -23.54 -36.56
C VAL A 23 -9.08 -22.26 -36.78
N VAL A 24 -10.33 -22.37 -37.28
CA VAL A 24 -11.15 -21.19 -37.64
C VAL A 24 -12.34 -20.92 -36.70
N ALA A 25 -12.71 -21.82 -35.79
CA ALA A 25 -13.97 -21.68 -35.03
C ALA A 25 -13.85 -21.59 -33.49
N THR A 26 -12.66 -21.37 -32.93
CA THR A 26 -12.48 -21.21 -31.45
C THR A 26 -11.54 -20.06 -31.07
N ARG A 27 -11.36 -19.06 -31.94
CA ARG A 27 -10.49 -17.89 -31.70
C ARG A 27 -11.22 -16.53 -31.73
N HIS A 28 -12.55 -16.50 -31.62
CA HIS A 28 -13.31 -15.25 -31.72
C HIS A 28 -14.17 -14.84 -30.51
N LEU A 29 -14.12 -15.57 -29.40
CA LEU A 29 -14.88 -15.23 -28.19
C LEU A 29 -14.07 -15.36 -26.88
N SER A 30 -12.75 -15.13 -26.91
CA SER A 30 -11.95 -15.12 -25.67
C SER A 30 -10.94 -13.98 -25.55
N THR A 31 -10.81 -13.09 -26.54
CA THR A 31 -9.77 -12.04 -26.52
C THR A 31 -10.32 -10.63 -26.31
N ARG A 32 -11.63 -10.39 -26.50
CA ARG A 32 -12.23 -9.06 -26.23
C ARG A 32 -12.67 -8.86 -24.78
N PHE A 33 -12.97 -9.93 -24.04
CA PHE A 33 -13.38 -9.83 -22.63
C PHE A 33 -12.21 -9.46 -21.71
N PHE A 34 -11.01 -9.99 -21.96
CA PHE A 34 -9.83 -9.71 -21.13
C PHE A 34 -9.16 -8.35 -21.43
N GLN A 35 -9.34 -7.79 -22.63
CA GLN A 35 -8.86 -6.44 -22.94
C GLN A 35 -9.78 -5.36 -22.38
N CYS A 36 -11.11 -5.57 -22.41
CA CYS A 36 -12.05 -4.63 -21.84
C CYS A 36 -11.86 -4.50 -20.31
N LEU A 37 -11.63 -5.60 -19.59
CA LEU A 37 -11.42 -5.58 -18.14
C LEU A 37 -10.09 -4.90 -17.73
N LYS A 38 -9.01 -5.05 -18.50
CA LYS A 38 -7.75 -4.32 -18.23
C LYS A 38 -7.85 -2.82 -18.52
N ILE A 39 -8.67 -2.43 -19.50
CA ILE A 39 -8.86 -1.02 -19.87
C ILE A 39 -9.79 -0.31 -18.88
N THR A 40 -10.83 -0.98 -18.37
CA THR A 40 -11.74 -0.40 -17.36
C THR A 40 -11.11 -0.32 -15.97
N TRP A 41 -10.29 -1.30 -15.56
CA TRP A 41 -9.55 -1.22 -14.29
C TRP A 41 -8.49 -0.11 -14.27
N ARG A 42 -7.84 0.18 -15.40
CA ARG A 42 -6.85 1.28 -15.49
C ARG A 42 -7.45 2.67 -15.64
N ARG A 43 -8.68 2.79 -16.15
CA ARG A 43 -9.31 4.11 -16.40
C ARG A 43 -10.01 4.71 -15.18
N ASN A 44 -10.46 3.90 -14.22
CA ASN A 44 -11.20 4.40 -13.06
C ASN A 44 -10.31 4.99 -11.94
N TRP A 45 -9.00 4.77 -11.97
CA TRP A 45 -8.06 5.37 -10.99
C TRP A 45 -7.56 6.76 -11.39
N ARG A 46 -8.01 7.30 -12.53
CA ARG A 46 -7.55 8.59 -13.05
C ARG A 46 -8.66 9.65 -12.91
N LEU A 47 -9.05 9.91 -11.67
CA LEU A 47 -9.61 11.20 -11.26
C LEU A 47 -8.57 11.86 -10.35
N LYS A 48 -7.60 12.58 -10.95
CA LYS A 48 -6.75 13.52 -10.21
C LYS A 48 -7.51 14.85 -10.06
N PRO A 49 -7.70 15.33 -8.83
CA PRO A 49 -7.44 16.72 -8.52
C PRO A 49 -6.12 16.78 -7.76
N SER A 50 -5.05 17.16 -8.47
CA SER A 50 -3.84 17.67 -7.83
C SER A 50 -4.22 18.96 -7.10
N ARG A 51 -3.98 19.02 -5.78
CA ARG A 51 -3.81 20.23 -4.97
C ARG A 51 -3.40 19.85 -3.55
N SER A 52 -2.11 19.54 -3.39
CA SER A 52 -1.42 19.53 -2.08
C SER A 52 -1.58 20.85 -1.28
N SER A 53 -2.09 21.94 -1.89
CA SER A 53 -2.35 23.23 -1.22
C SER A 53 -3.76 23.45 -0.69
N LYS A 54 -4.67 22.47 -0.79
CA LYS A 54 -5.99 22.54 -0.17
C LYS A 54 -6.27 21.21 0.51
N ILE A 55 -5.77 21.04 1.73
CA ILE A 55 -6.51 20.25 2.70
C ILE A 55 -7.90 20.88 2.72
N ASP A 56 -8.89 20.23 2.12
CA ASP A 56 -10.23 20.78 1.96
C ASP A 56 -10.72 21.31 3.31
N LYS A 57 -11.43 22.44 3.32
CA LYS A 57 -11.97 23.02 4.57
C LYS A 57 -12.77 21.98 5.39
N GLU A 58 -13.27 20.93 4.75
CA GLU A 58 -13.87 19.73 5.36
C GLU A 58 -12.93 18.94 6.29
N VAL A 59 -11.65 18.79 5.97
CA VAL A 59 -10.68 18.06 6.81
C VAL A 59 -10.46 18.79 8.14
N VAL A 60 -10.56 20.12 8.13
CA VAL A 60 -10.45 20.97 9.33
C VAL A 60 -11.61 20.72 10.32
N GLN A 61 -12.71 20.10 9.87
CA GLN A 61 -13.93 19.90 10.66
C GLN A 61 -14.37 18.43 10.81
N LEU A 62 -13.46 17.46 10.64
CA LEU A 62 -13.81 16.07 10.95
C LEU A 62 -14.23 15.95 12.44
N LYS A 63 -15.40 15.33 12.67
CA LYS A 63 -15.99 15.13 14.01
C LYS A 63 -15.01 14.54 15.04
N TYR A 64 -14.16 13.63 14.58
CA TYR A 64 -13.18 12.95 15.42
C TYR A 64 -11.76 13.43 15.09
N LYS A 65 -11.09 14.04 16.06
CA LYS A 65 -9.70 14.53 15.92
C LYS A 65 -8.69 13.44 15.55
N GLY A 66 -8.93 12.20 15.98
CA GLY A 66 -8.14 11.05 15.54
C GLY A 66 -8.22 10.84 14.02
N ASN A 67 -9.43 10.93 13.45
CA ASN A 67 -9.64 10.77 12.00
C ASN A 67 -9.05 11.94 11.21
N GLN A 68 -9.12 13.16 11.75
CA GLN A 68 -8.45 14.32 11.16
C GLN A 68 -6.94 14.09 10.99
N LYS A 69 -6.26 13.66 12.06
CA LYS A 69 -4.82 13.33 12.00
C LYS A 69 -4.49 12.20 11.03
N GLN A 70 -5.40 11.24 10.83
CA GLN A 70 -5.21 10.14 9.87
C GLN A 70 -5.34 10.64 8.43
N TYR A 71 -6.31 11.52 8.18
CA TYR A 71 -6.51 12.10 6.86
C TYR A 71 -5.32 12.97 6.44
N GLU A 72 -4.83 13.82 7.34
CA GLU A 72 -3.63 14.63 7.10
C GLU A 72 -2.39 13.76 6.82
N LEU A 73 -2.25 12.62 7.51
CA LEU A 73 -1.17 11.67 7.23
C LEU A 73 -1.32 11.04 5.84
N ASN A 74 -2.54 10.67 5.44
CA ASN A 74 -2.79 10.12 4.10
C ASN A 74 -2.49 11.15 3.01
N ALA A 75 -2.90 12.41 3.19
CA ALA A 75 -2.59 13.48 2.24
C ALA A 75 -1.07 13.70 2.09
N LYS A 76 -0.31 13.61 3.19
CA LYS A 76 1.16 13.63 3.13
C LYS A 76 1.73 12.45 2.37
N LEU A 77 1.20 11.24 2.60
CA LEU A 77 1.61 10.03 1.89
C LEU A 77 1.35 10.16 0.38
N ASP A 78 0.19 10.67 -0.01
CA ASP A 78 -0.17 10.90 -1.42
C ASP A 78 0.80 11.91 -2.06
N SER A 79 1.13 13.00 -1.37
CA SER A 79 2.12 13.98 -1.85
C SER A 79 3.52 13.37 -2.06
N ILE A 80 3.93 12.41 -1.23
CA ILE A 80 5.20 11.69 -1.40
C ILE A 80 5.12 10.77 -2.61
N ILE A 81 4.00 10.07 -2.80
CA ILE A 81 3.77 9.20 -3.97
C ILE A 81 3.82 10.04 -5.25
N GLU A 82 3.16 11.20 -5.30
CA GLU A 82 3.23 12.13 -6.42
C GLU A 82 4.66 12.60 -6.70
N SER A 83 5.46 12.83 -5.66
CA SER A 83 6.87 13.19 -5.81
C SER A 83 7.69 12.04 -6.39
N ILE A 84 7.44 10.80 -5.96
CA ILE A 84 8.07 9.59 -6.52
C ILE A 84 7.70 9.44 -8.00
N GLU A 85 6.42 9.57 -8.36
CA GLU A 85 5.96 9.51 -9.74
C GLU A 85 6.67 10.55 -10.61
N THR A 86 6.67 11.81 -10.16
CA THR A 86 7.29 12.94 -10.88
C THR A 86 8.79 12.73 -11.09
N GLU A 87 9.53 12.30 -10.07
CA GLU A 87 10.96 12.02 -10.18
C GLU A 87 11.27 10.81 -11.07
N SER A 88 10.36 9.83 -11.12
CA SER A 88 10.53 8.62 -11.94
C SER A 88 10.25 8.86 -13.41
N GLU A 89 9.45 9.87 -13.75
CA GLU A 89 9.11 10.25 -15.13
C GLU A 89 10.13 11.20 -15.78
N ARG A 90 11.13 11.68 -15.02
CA ARG A 90 12.22 12.50 -15.56
C ARG A 90 13.05 11.70 -16.56
N GLY A 91 13.59 12.39 -17.57
CA GLY A 91 14.52 11.78 -18.55
C GLY A 91 15.74 11.14 -17.90
N GLU A 92 16.21 11.71 -16.79
CA GLU A 92 17.20 11.10 -15.89
C GLU A 92 16.62 11.04 -14.46
N PRO A 93 16.12 9.88 -14.02
CA PRO A 93 15.55 9.73 -12.68
C PRO A 93 16.58 9.84 -11.56
N ASN A 94 16.29 10.63 -10.54
CA ASN A 94 17.12 10.73 -9.34
C ASN A 94 16.85 9.55 -8.39
N LEU A 95 17.54 8.43 -8.61
CA LEU A 95 17.35 7.20 -7.82
C LEU A 95 17.58 7.38 -6.30
N PRO A 96 18.61 8.10 -5.82
CA PRO A 96 18.76 8.39 -4.39
C PRO A 96 17.56 9.11 -3.79
N LEU A 97 17.01 10.10 -4.51
CA LEU A 97 15.85 10.86 -4.04
C LEU A 97 14.57 10.01 -4.01
N ILE A 98 14.33 9.21 -5.05
CA ILE A 98 13.21 8.25 -5.09
C ILE A 98 13.29 7.25 -3.93
N LYS A 99 14.51 6.75 -3.63
CA LYS A 99 14.74 5.84 -2.50
C LYS A 99 14.42 6.52 -1.17
N LYS A 100 14.83 7.77 -0.99
CA LYS A 100 14.52 8.58 0.21
C LYS A 100 13.00 8.73 0.38
N TYR A 101 12.28 9.16 -0.65
CA TYR A 101 10.82 9.27 -0.59
C TYR A 101 10.14 7.92 -0.31
N SER A 102 10.66 6.84 -0.88
CA SER A 102 10.14 5.49 -0.64
C SER A 102 10.36 5.01 0.81
N GLN A 103 11.41 5.49 1.49
CA GLN A 103 11.66 5.21 2.89
C GLN A 103 10.71 6.02 3.78
N GLU A 104 10.55 7.31 3.49
CA GLU A 104 9.63 8.20 4.20
C GLU A 104 8.17 7.71 4.11
N ALA A 105 7.72 7.30 2.92
CA ALA A 105 6.41 6.70 2.71
C ALA A 105 6.20 5.44 3.58
N ARG A 106 7.23 4.57 3.66
CA ARG A 106 7.19 3.36 4.50
C ARG A 106 7.08 3.70 5.98
N GLU A 107 7.79 4.71 6.45
CA GLU A 107 7.73 5.17 7.83
C GLU A 107 6.35 5.73 8.19
N LEU A 108 5.75 6.54 7.31
CA LEU A 108 4.39 7.04 7.50
C LEU A 108 3.36 5.91 7.57
N ILE A 109 3.47 4.90 6.71
CA ILE A 109 2.59 3.72 6.74
C ILE A 109 2.74 2.97 8.07
N ARG A 110 3.97 2.72 8.53
CA ARG A 110 4.23 2.04 9.81
C ARG A 110 3.66 2.83 10.99
N LYS A 111 3.86 4.16 10.99
CA LYS A 111 3.30 5.08 11.98
C LYS A 111 1.77 4.99 12.01
N ARG A 112 1.13 4.99 10.84
CA ARG A 112 -0.33 4.84 10.69
C ARG A 112 -0.82 3.51 11.26
N GLN A 113 -0.18 2.40 10.89
CA GLN A 113 -0.52 1.07 11.38
C GLN A 113 -0.40 0.98 12.90
N LYS A 114 0.64 1.56 13.49
CA LYS A 114 0.83 1.61 14.95
C LYS A 114 -0.32 2.36 15.64
N ARG A 115 -0.70 3.52 15.12
CA ARG A 115 -1.84 4.33 15.63
C ARG A 115 -3.14 3.54 15.61
N ILE A 116 -3.45 2.87 14.49
CA ILE A 116 -4.66 2.05 14.33
C ILE A 116 -4.66 0.91 15.35
N LYS A 117 -3.54 0.19 15.51
CA LYS A 117 -3.41 -0.89 16.50
C LYS A 117 -3.64 -0.39 17.94
N ILE A 118 -3.16 0.80 18.29
CA ILE A 118 -3.36 1.39 19.62
C ILE A 118 -4.83 1.75 19.83
N ALA A 119 -5.46 2.39 18.84
CA ALA A 119 -6.86 2.78 18.91
C ALA A 119 -7.78 1.56 19.02
N ASP A 120 -7.54 0.52 18.22
CA ASP A 120 -8.34 -0.71 18.16
C ASP A 120 -8.28 -1.50 19.49
N LYS A 121 -7.09 -1.59 20.10
CA LYS A 121 -6.89 -2.33 21.36
C LYS A 121 -7.32 -1.58 22.61
N SER A 122 -7.65 -0.29 22.51
CA SER A 122 -7.91 0.55 23.67
C SER A 122 -9.40 0.87 23.80
N LYS A 123 -9.94 0.75 25.02
CA LYS A 123 -11.31 1.16 25.34
C LYS A 123 -11.55 2.64 25.05
N ASP A 124 -10.55 3.49 25.30
CA ASP A 124 -10.62 4.93 25.06
C ASP A 124 -10.13 5.31 23.63
N GLY A 125 -9.91 4.31 22.76
CA GLY A 125 -9.69 4.46 21.32
C GLY A 125 -8.61 5.49 20.93
N TRP A 126 -9.02 6.42 20.06
CA TRP A 126 -8.17 7.51 19.55
C TRP A 126 -7.64 8.47 20.62
N GLN A 127 -8.26 8.52 21.81
CA GLN A 127 -7.78 9.36 22.90
C GLN A 127 -6.43 8.86 23.43
N VAL A 128 -6.25 7.53 23.50
CA VAL A 128 -4.96 6.92 23.86
C VAL A 128 -3.91 7.18 22.79
N VAL A 129 -4.28 7.26 21.51
CA VAL A 129 -3.33 7.64 20.45
C VAL A 129 -2.88 9.09 20.60
N ALA A 130 -3.74 9.98 21.08
CA ALA A 130 -3.39 11.38 21.30
C ALA A 130 -2.40 11.56 22.46
N GLU A 131 -2.67 10.94 23.63
CA GLU A 131 -1.73 10.92 24.77
C GLU A 131 -0.46 10.12 24.42
N TYR A 132 -0.67 9.07 23.62
CA TYR A 132 0.24 8.44 22.68
C TYR A 132 1.31 9.43 22.26
N GLU A 133 0.96 10.20 21.25
CA GLU A 133 1.83 11.06 20.47
C GLU A 133 2.44 12.25 21.22
N SER A 134 1.87 12.69 22.34
CA SER A 134 2.36 13.86 23.07
C SER A 134 3.66 13.64 23.85
N ASP A 135 4.00 12.39 24.21
CA ASP A 135 5.29 12.09 24.88
C ASP A 135 6.39 11.84 23.83
N GLU A 136 7.22 12.83 23.54
CA GLU A 136 8.27 12.77 22.51
C GLU A 136 9.57 12.15 23.07
N LEU A 137 9.65 10.82 23.22
CA LEU A 137 10.91 10.11 23.51
C LEU A 137 11.05 8.82 22.68
N VAL A 138 12.26 8.62 22.12
CA VAL A 138 12.60 7.59 21.11
C VAL A 138 13.34 6.43 21.80
N SER A 139 12.61 5.47 22.36
CA SER A 139 13.15 4.16 22.78
C SER A 139 12.04 3.10 22.83
N ASP A 140 12.27 1.94 22.24
CA ASP A 140 11.29 0.84 22.17
C ASP A 140 10.92 0.26 23.55
N SER A 141 11.82 0.34 24.53
CA SER A 141 11.55 -0.03 25.94
C SER A 141 10.58 0.95 26.62
N GLU A 142 10.66 2.22 26.25
CA GLU A 142 9.80 3.26 26.79
C GLU A 142 8.42 3.29 26.12
N ASP A 143 8.27 2.64 24.95
CA ASP A 143 7.01 2.58 24.22
C ASP A 143 5.89 1.86 24.99
N GLU A 144 6.21 0.77 25.68
CA GLU A 144 5.21 0.04 26.48
C GLU A 144 4.78 0.87 27.70
N LYS A 145 5.74 1.49 28.39
CA LYS A 145 5.49 2.39 29.52
C LYS A 145 4.64 3.59 29.09
N ARG A 146 4.97 4.19 27.94
CA ARG A 146 4.22 5.29 27.33
C ARG A 146 2.80 4.88 26.99
N LEU A 147 2.60 3.70 26.41
CA LEU A 147 1.26 3.20 26.11
C LEU A 147 0.44 2.98 27.38
N LYS A 148 1.05 2.46 28.45
CA LYS A 148 0.39 2.33 29.76
C LYS A 148 -0.02 3.70 30.32
N LYS A 149 0.90 4.67 30.33
CA LYS A 149 0.65 6.06 30.78
C LYS A 149 -0.45 6.74 29.97
N ALA A 150 -0.44 6.56 28.65
CA ALA A 150 -1.46 7.09 27.74
C ALA A 150 -2.85 6.51 28.03
N ARG A 151 -2.96 5.20 28.28
CA ARG A 151 -4.21 4.54 28.68
C ARG A 151 -4.73 5.07 30.02
N GLU A 152 -3.85 5.19 31.01
CA GLU A 152 -4.23 5.72 32.33
C GLU A 152 -4.71 7.17 32.23
N THR A 153 -4.01 8.00 31.47
CA THR A 153 -4.35 9.42 31.28
C THR A 153 -5.68 9.58 30.55
N ALA A 154 -5.91 8.83 29.47
CA ALA A 154 -7.18 8.85 28.74
C ALA A 154 -8.34 8.37 29.62
N SER A 155 -8.15 7.30 30.38
CA SER A 155 -9.16 6.76 31.31
C SER A 155 -9.51 7.75 32.42
N ARG A 156 -8.51 8.44 33.00
CA ARG A 156 -8.72 9.52 33.98
C ARG A 156 -9.54 10.66 33.38
N LYS A 157 -9.20 11.13 32.17
CA LYS A 157 -9.94 12.19 31.47
C LYS A 157 -11.39 11.78 31.18
N ARG A 158 -11.63 10.52 30.79
CA ARG A 158 -12.99 10.00 30.59
C ARG A 158 -13.81 10.05 31.89
N ARG A 159 -13.26 9.53 32.99
CA ARG A 159 -13.93 9.53 34.31
C ARG A 159 -14.21 10.94 34.86
N GLN A 160 -13.37 11.92 34.56
CA GLN A 160 -13.59 13.31 34.95
C GLN A 160 -14.70 13.98 34.13
N LYS A 161 -14.87 13.58 32.87
CA LYS A 161 -15.94 14.10 32.00
C LYS A 161 -17.32 13.54 32.38
N ASP A 162 -17.34 12.34 32.95
CA ASP A 162 -18.56 11.66 33.39
C ASP A 162 -19.04 12.09 34.81
N ARG A 163 -18.32 13.01 35.48
CA ARG A 163 -18.66 13.61 36.77
C ARG A 163 -19.24 15.01 36.60
#